data_AF-A0A8T5MH89-F1
#
_entry.id   AF-A0A8T5MH89-F1
#
_cell.length_a   1.000
_cell.length_b   1.000
_cell.length_c   1.000
_cell.angle_alpha   90.00
_cell.angle_beta   90.00
_cell.angle_gamma   90.00
#
_symmetry.space_group_name_H-M   'P 1'
#
loop_
_entity.id
_entity.type
_entity.pdbx_description
1 polymer ?
#
loop_
_entity_poly.entity_id
_entity_poly.type
_entity_poly.pdbx_seq_one_letter_code
_entity_poly.pdbx_strand_id
1 'polypeptide(L)'
;KDYKDTARFISVLAKRQAKEISLNVNKKSLDKKERLQFIIEGFPGVGPKIARKLLEKFKTLKGITNASEEELKEILGKKAEIFKKLIEEEY
;
A
#
# COMPACT_ATOMS: atom_id res chain seq x y z
N LYS A 1 8.66 -28.20 36.89
CA LYS A 1 8.22 -28.76 35.59
C LYS A 1 7.73 -27.57 34.78
N ASP A 2 8.62 -26.85 34.07
CA ASP A 2 8.25 -25.65 33.30
C ASP A 2 9.31 -25.21 32.28
N TYR A 3 10.59 -25.61 32.47
CA TYR A 3 11.70 -25.19 31.59
C TYR A 3 11.53 -25.61 30.12
N LYS A 4 10.85 -26.73 29.86
CA LYS A 4 10.64 -27.25 28.50
C LYS A 4 9.63 -26.40 27.73
N ASP A 5 8.59 -25.91 28.41
CA ASP A 5 7.60 -25.01 27.83
C ASP A 5 8.18 -23.61 27.62
N THR A 6 8.99 -23.12 28.57
CA THR A 6 9.76 -21.87 28.40
C THR A 6 10.73 -21.95 27.22
N ALA A 7 11.50 -23.03 27.08
CA ALA A 7 12.42 -23.23 25.96
C ALA A 7 11.67 -23.31 24.61
N ARG A 8 10.49 -23.94 24.60
CA ARG A 8 9.64 -24.02 23.41
C ARG A 8 9.10 -22.63 23.02
N PHE A 9 8.69 -21.83 24.00
CA PHE A 9 8.22 -20.46 23.78
C PHE A 9 9.32 -19.56 23.22
N ILE A 10 10.52 -19.61 23.81
CA ILE A 10 11.69 -18.86 23.33
C ILE A 10 12.05 -19.28 21.90
N SER A 11 12.01 -20.59 21.60
CA SER A 11 12.26 -21.09 20.23
C SER A 11 11.23 -20.59 19.21
N VAL A 12 9.96 -20.49 19.59
CA VAL A 12 8.90 -19.95 18.73
C VAL A 12 9.06 -18.45 18.51
N LEU A 13 9.42 -17.70 19.55
CA LEU A 13 9.71 -16.26 19.45
C LEU A 13 10.91 -15.98 18.54
N ALA A 14 12.02 -16.71 18.72
CA ALA A 14 13.21 -16.58 17.89
C ALA A 14 12.93 -16.89 16.41
N LYS A 15 12.10 -17.91 16.12
CA LYS A 15 11.68 -18.26 14.75
C LYS A 15 10.75 -17.23 14.11
N ARG A 16 9.99 -16.47 14.90
CA ARG A 16 9.11 -15.39 14.39
C ARG A 16 9.87 -14.10 14.08
N GLN A 17 11.00 -13.85 14.73
CA GLN A 17 11.73 -12.59 14.62
C GLN A 17 12.47 -12.40 13.28
N ALA A 18 12.65 -13.47 12.49
CA ALA A 18 13.41 -13.46 11.23
C ALA A 18 12.54 -13.56 9.96
N LYS A 19 11.25 -13.24 10.03
CA LYS A 19 10.44 -13.07 8.81
C LYS A 19 10.08 -11.61 8.68
N GLU A 20 10.50 -10.99 7.57
CA GLU A 20 9.91 -9.74 7.12
C GLU A 20 8.39 -9.91 7.14
N ILE A 21 7.75 -9.19 8.06
CA ILE A 21 6.29 -9.22 8.16
C ILE A 21 5.80 -8.55 6.90
N SER A 22 5.16 -9.30 6.01
CA SER A 22 4.57 -8.73 4.81
C SER A 22 3.56 -7.67 5.24
N LEU A 23 3.86 -6.41 4.94
CA LEU A 23 2.91 -5.30 5.12
C LEU A 23 1.63 -5.54 4.31
N ASN A 24 1.75 -6.34 3.25
CA ASN A 24 0.61 -6.87 2.52
C ASN A 24 -0.11 -7.94 3.36
N VAL A 25 -1.21 -7.55 4.00
CA VAL A 25 -2.13 -8.48 4.62
C VAL A 25 -2.76 -9.31 3.49
N ASN A 26 -2.48 -10.62 3.44
CA ASN A 26 -3.12 -11.57 2.52
C ASN A 26 -4.64 -11.66 2.78
N LYS A 27 -5.40 -10.63 2.41
CA LYS A 27 -6.82 -10.54 2.71
C LYS A 27 -7.62 -10.64 1.42
N LYS A 28 -8.19 -11.84 1.21
CA LYS A 28 -9.14 -12.24 0.15
C LYS A 28 -8.64 -12.03 -1.29
N SER A 29 -9.10 -12.92 -2.17
CA SER A 29 -8.96 -12.79 -3.62
C SER A 29 -9.73 -11.57 -4.10
N LEU A 30 -9.09 -10.39 -4.04
CA LEU A 30 -9.60 -9.16 -4.64
C LEU A 30 -9.65 -9.32 -6.16
N ASP A 31 -10.71 -8.86 -6.79
CA ASP A 31 -10.77 -8.76 -8.25
C ASP A 31 -9.69 -7.78 -8.75
N LYS A 32 -9.27 -7.89 -10.02
CA LYS A 32 -8.23 -7.04 -10.62
C LYS A 32 -8.51 -5.56 -10.36
N LYS A 33 -9.76 -5.11 -10.50
CA LYS A 33 -10.15 -3.71 -10.25
C LYS A 33 -10.02 -3.32 -8.78
N GLU A 34 -10.47 -4.19 -7.88
CA GLU A 34 -10.38 -3.95 -6.43
C GLU A 34 -8.93 -3.92 -5.96
N ARG A 35 -8.07 -4.75 -6.56
CA ARG A 35 -6.62 -4.76 -6.28
C ARG A 35 -5.95 -3.46 -6.72
N LEU A 36 -6.31 -2.94 -7.90
CA LEU A 36 -5.83 -1.63 -8.37
C LEU A 36 -6.29 -0.52 -7.43
N GLN A 37 -7.55 -0.56 -7.00
CA GLN A 37 -8.11 0.42 -6.08
C GLN A 37 -7.40 0.36 -4.72
N PHE A 38 -7.16 -0.84 -4.19
CA PHE A 38 -6.46 -1.05 -2.93
C PHE A 38 -5.03 -0.48 -2.93
N ILE A 39 -4.28 -0.68 -4.02
CA ILE A 39 -2.92 -0.13 -4.16
C ILE A 39 -2.96 1.40 -4.12
N ILE A 40 -3.91 2.02 -4.82
CA ILE A 40 -4.05 3.48 -4.87
C ILE A 40 -4.56 4.05 -3.54
N GLU A 41 -5.43 3.34 -2.82
CA GLU A 41 -5.87 3.71 -1.48
C GLU A 41 -4.77 3.60 -0.42
N GLY A 42 -3.68 2.86 -0.70
CA GLY A 42 -2.51 2.80 0.17
C GLY A 42 -1.76 4.12 0.30
N PHE A 43 -1.98 5.07 -0.61
CA PHE A 43 -1.32 6.36 -0.59
C PHE A 43 -1.98 7.33 0.40
N PRO A 44 -1.19 8.19 1.08
CA PRO A 44 -1.71 9.07 2.10
C PRO A 44 -2.76 10.04 1.53
N GLY A 45 -3.94 9.98 2.12
CA GLY A 45 -5.05 10.87 1.79
C GLY A 45 -5.76 10.53 0.48
N VAL A 46 -5.53 9.34 -0.08
CA VAL A 46 -6.30 8.77 -1.19
C VAL A 46 -7.36 7.82 -0.62
N GLY A 47 -8.61 8.26 -0.62
CA GLY A 47 -9.75 7.42 -0.22
C GLY A 47 -10.40 6.69 -1.40
N PRO A 48 -11.40 5.83 -1.16
CA PRO A 48 -12.05 5.03 -2.19
C PRO A 48 -12.69 5.85 -3.32
N LYS A 49 -13.25 7.02 -3.00
CA LYS A 49 -13.83 7.93 -3.99
C LYS A 49 -12.76 8.53 -4.92
N ILE A 50 -11.59 8.85 -4.37
CA ILE A 50 -10.47 9.43 -5.11
C ILE A 50 -9.80 8.35 -5.95
N ALA A 51 -9.58 7.17 -5.37
CA ALA A 51 -8.99 6.03 -6.06
C ALA A 51 -9.78 5.64 -7.31
N ARG A 52 -11.12 5.58 -7.22
CA ARG A 52 -11.98 5.35 -8.40
C ARG A 52 -11.81 6.44 -9.45
N LYS A 53 -11.86 7.71 -9.07
CA LYS A 53 -11.67 8.82 -10.01
C LYS A 53 -10.33 8.78 -10.74
N LEU A 54 -9.24 8.47 -10.02
CA LEU A 54 -7.91 8.31 -10.60
C LEU A 54 -7.88 7.15 -11.60
N LEU A 55 -8.46 6.00 -11.23
CA LEU A 55 -8.54 4.84 -12.12
C LEU A 55 -9.44 5.08 -13.34
N GLU A 56 -10.50 5.88 -13.20
CA GLU A 56 -11.36 6.26 -14.33
C GLU A 56 -10.66 7.22 -15.30
N LYS A 57 -9.93 8.22 -14.78
CA LYS A 57 -9.20 9.21 -15.61
C LYS A 57 -7.98 8.61 -16.31
N PHE A 58 -7.12 7.93 -15.56
CA PHE A 58 -5.81 7.47 -16.04
C PHE A 58 -5.79 6.00 -16.49
N LYS A 59 -6.86 5.23 -16.22
CA LYS A 59 -7.10 3.83 -16.62
C LYS A 59 -6.12 2.78 -16.09
N THR A 60 -4.89 3.16 -15.73
CA THR A 60 -3.80 2.26 -15.33
C THR A 60 -2.98 2.89 -14.21
N LEU A 61 -2.33 2.07 -13.36
CA LEU A 61 -1.41 2.58 -12.33
C LEU A 61 -0.27 3.38 -12.95
N LYS A 62 0.30 2.89 -14.05
CA LYS A 62 1.36 3.59 -14.77
C LYS A 62 0.91 4.98 -15.25
N GLY A 63 -0.34 5.09 -15.71
CA GLY A 63 -0.92 6.38 -16.09
C GLY A 63 -1.05 7.33 -14.90
N ILE A 64 -1.41 6.82 -13.72
CA ILE A 64 -1.53 7.63 -12.49
C ILE A 64 -0.14 8.07 -12.02
N THR A 65 0.84 7.16 -11.99
CA THR A 65 2.19 7.48 -11.49
C THR A 65 2.96 8.41 -12.42
N ASN A 66 2.69 8.35 -13.73
CA ASN A 66 3.34 9.19 -14.73
C ASN A 66 2.56 10.47 -15.05
N ALA A 67 1.45 10.72 -14.36
CA ALA A 67 0.64 11.92 -14.53
C ALA A 67 1.41 13.18 -14.13
N SER A 68 1.08 14.31 -14.76
CA SER A 68 1.64 15.58 -14.34
C SER A 68 1.11 15.97 -12.95
N GLU A 69 1.86 16.83 -12.26
CA GLU A 69 1.42 17.31 -10.95
C GLU A 69 0.09 18.09 -11.05
N GLU A 70 -0.12 18.81 -12.16
CA GLU A 70 -1.34 19.56 -12.45
C GLU A 70 -2.55 18.62 -12.60
N GLU A 71 -2.39 17.52 -13.35
CA GLU A 71 -3.47 16.55 -13.55
C GLU A 71 -3.83 15.82 -12.26
N LEU A 72 -2.84 15.57 -11.39
CA LEU A 72 -3.04 15.00 -10.06
C LEU A 72 -3.68 16.03 -9.11
N LYS A 73 -3.28 17.31 -9.17
CA LYS A 73 -3.86 18.40 -8.36
C LYS A 73 -5.36 18.57 -8.62
N GLU A 74 -5.82 18.32 -9.84
CA GLU A 74 -7.26 18.37 -10.16
C GLU A 74 -8.10 17.36 -9.34
N ILE A 75 -7.52 16.21 -8.98
CA ILE A 75 -8.23 15.14 -8.27
C ILE A 75 -7.85 15.08 -6.77
N LEU A 76 -6.56 15.20 -6.45
CA LEU A 76 -5.99 15.07 -5.11
C LEU A 76 -5.83 16.41 -4.39
N GLY A 77 -5.90 17.52 -5.12
CA GLY A 77 -5.62 18.86 -4.58
C GLY A 77 -4.19 18.96 -4.05
N LYS A 78 -4.05 19.55 -2.85
CA LYS A 78 -2.76 19.72 -2.16
C LYS A 78 -2.00 18.42 -1.89
N LYS A 79 -2.68 17.27 -1.91
CA LYS A 79 -2.06 15.96 -1.66
C LYS A 79 -1.29 15.40 -2.85
N ALA A 80 -1.45 16.01 -4.03
CA ALA A 80 -0.74 15.61 -5.24
C ALA A 80 0.79 15.72 -5.08
N GLU A 81 1.28 16.75 -4.39
CA GLU A 81 2.71 16.93 -4.11
C GLU A 81 3.28 15.77 -3.27
N ILE A 82 2.58 15.38 -2.20
CA ILE A 82 2.99 14.27 -1.33
C ILE A 82 2.96 12.95 -2.10
N PHE A 83 1.91 12.74 -2.91
CA PHE A 83 1.77 11.55 -3.73
C PHE A 83 2.93 11.42 -4.74
N LYS A 84 3.26 12.51 -5.42
CA LYS A 84 4.34 12.54 -6.42
C LYS A 84 5.71 12.35 -5.77
N LYS A 85 5.94 13.03 -4.64
CA LYS A 85 7.15 12.84 -3.84
C LYS A 85 7.35 11.37 -3.48
N LEU A 86 6.32 10.68 -2.98
CA LEU A 86 6.41 9.25 -2.62
C LEU A 86 6.73 8.32 -3.80
N ILE A 87 6.40 8.72 -5.03
CA ILE A 87 6.69 7.93 -6.24
C ILE A 87 8.11 8.17 -6.73
N GLU A 88 8.62 9.38 -6.56
CA GLU A 88 9.94 9.82 -7.01
C GLU A 88 11.03 9.62 -5.95
N GLU A 89 10.67 9.34 -4.69
CA GLU A 89 11.59 9.13 -3.58
C GLU A 89 12.38 7.82 -3.76
N GLU A 90 13.71 7.93 -3.80
CA GLU A 90 14.62 6.78 -3.86
C GLU A 90 14.80 6.17 -2.46
N TYR A 91 14.91 4.83 -2.40
CA TYR A 91 15.07 4.06 -1.17
C TYR A 91 16.50 4.10 -0.62
#